data_AF-A0A7C3QRQ4-F1
#
_entry.id   AF-A0A7C3QRQ4-F1
#
_cell.length_a   1.000
_cell.length_b   1.000
_cell.length_c   1.000
_cell.angle_alpha   90.00
_cell.angle_beta   90.00
_cell.angle_gamma   90.00
#
_symmetry.space_group_name_H-M   'P 1'
#
loop_
_entity.id
_entity.type
_entity.pdbx_description
1 polymer ?
#
loop_
_entity_poly.entity_id
_entity_poly.type
_entity_poly.pdbx_seq_one_letter_code
_entity_poly.pdbx_strand_id
1 'polypeptide(L)'
;MILKRRSALFAWLFFGLVTAVSLWVYGGQLFRSAGSAQAGGPVWGLIPIVFAFVGALIISRQPRNVIGLLLMLPAFVFAIPIDVYLAGFAAAPENVTPLLL
;
A
#
# COMPACT_ATOMS: atom_id res chain seq x y z
N MET A 1 19.52 14.99 -21.28
CA MET A 1 18.72 13.77 -21.53
C MET A 1 18.77 12.76 -20.38
N ILE A 2 19.92 12.54 -19.74
CA ILE A 2 20.12 11.54 -18.66
C ILE A 2 19.26 11.78 -17.40
N LEU A 3 19.06 13.03 -16.96
CA LEU A 3 18.23 13.30 -15.77
C LEU A 3 16.75 12.87 -15.95
N LYS A 4 16.18 13.06 -17.15
CA LYS A 4 14.79 12.66 -17.44
C LYS A 4 14.61 11.14 -17.38
N ARG A 5 15.64 10.40 -17.79
CA ARG A 5 15.66 8.92 -17.74
C ARG A 5 15.71 8.40 -16.30
N ARG A 6 16.52 9.02 -15.44
CA ARG A 6 16.66 8.62 -14.02
C ARG A 6 15.37 8.81 -13.24
N SER A 7 14.71 9.97 -13.38
CA SER A 7 13.43 10.25 -12.71
C SER A 7 12.30 9.33 -13.15
N ALA A 8 12.23 8.98 -14.42
CA ALA A 8 11.25 8.01 -14.92
C ALA A 8 11.51 6.62 -14.31
N LEU A 9 12.78 6.22 -14.21
CA LEU A 9 13.18 4.95 -13.60
C LEU A 9 12.78 4.88 -12.12
N PHE A 10 13.01 5.95 -11.35
CA PHE A 10 12.56 6.04 -9.96
C PHE A 10 11.04 5.91 -9.83
N ALA A 11 10.27 6.58 -10.69
CA ALA A 11 8.81 6.49 -10.65
C ALA A 11 8.30 5.08 -10.97
N TRP A 12 8.93 4.39 -11.93
CA TRP A 12 8.58 2.99 -12.24
C TRP A 12 8.99 2.01 -11.15
N LEU A 13 10.16 2.20 -10.51
CA LEU A 13 10.56 1.40 -9.35
C LEU A 13 9.60 1.60 -8.19
N PHE A 14 9.19 2.85 -7.92
CA PHE A 14 8.22 3.16 -6.89
C PHE A 14 6.86 2.53 -7.18
N PHE A 15 6.38 2.63 -8.42
CA PHE A 15 5.16 1.95 -8.86
C PHE A 15 5.25 0.43 -8.68
N GLY A 16 6.34 -0.19 -9.10
CA GLY A 16 6.58 -1.62 -8.91
C GLY A 16 6.55 -2.03 -7.44
N LEU A 17 7.16 -1.23 -6.57
CA LEU A 17 7.16 -1.45 -5.12
C LEU A 17 5.74 -1.36 -4.53
N VAL A 18 5.00 -0.29 -4.83
CA VAL A 18 3.61 -0.12 -4.36
C VAL A 18 2.73 -1.27 -4.83
N THR A 19 2.90 -1.69 -6.08
CA THR A 19 2.14 -2.82 -6.66
C THR A 19 2.47 -4.12 -5.95
N ALA A 20 3.75 -4.42 -5.71
CA ALA A 20 4.18 -5.62 -4.99
C ALA A 20 3.63 -5.66 -3.55
N VAL A 21 3.70 -4.54 -2.82
CA VAL A 21 3.16 -4.43 -1.46
C VAL A 21 1.63 -4.60 -1.47
N SER A 22 0.93 -3.94 -2.38
CA SER A 22 -0.54 -4.02 -2.47
C SER A 22 -1.00 -5.45 -2.79
N LEU A 23 -0.32 -6.13 -3.71
CA LEU A 23 -0.60 -7.53 -4.04
C LEU A 23 -0.29 -8.48 -2.87
N TRP A 24 0.79 -8.24 -2.12
CA TRP A 24 1.11 -9.01 -0.93
C TRP A 24 0.03 -8.88 0.14
N VAL A 25 -0.39 -7.65 0.45
CA VAL A 25 -1.46 -7.38 1.43
C VAL A 25 -2.78 -8.01 0.98
N TYR A 26 -3.17 -7.78 -0.27
CA TYR A 26 -4.42 -8.32 -0.82
C TYR A 26 -4.42 -9.85 -0.90
N GLY A 27 -3.30 -10.45 -1.30
CA GLY A 27 -3.11 -11.90 -1.29
C GLY A 27 -3.23 -12.48 0.12
N GLY A 28 -2.57 -11.85 1.10
CA GLY A 28 -2.68 -12.24 2.51
C GLY A 28 -4.11 -12.16 3.05
N GLN A 29 -4.88 -11.16 2.65
CA GLN A 29 -6.31 -11.06 2.97
C GLN A 29 -7.11 -12.20 2.32
N LEU A 30 -6.91 -12.48 1.04
CA LEU A 30 -7.55 -13.59 0.34
C LEU A 30 -7.32 -14.94 1.01
N PHE A 31 -6.07 -15.22 1.43
CA PHE A 31 -5.75 -16.45 2.16
C PHE A 31 -6.46 -16.54 3.52
N ARG A 32 -6.60 -15.42 4.25
CA ARG A 32 -7.32 -15.39 5.54
C ARG A 32 -8.84 -15.48 5.35
N SER A 33 -9.36 -14.90 4.28
CA SER A 33 -10.80 -14.81 4.01
C SER A 33 -11.37 -16.02 3.26
N ALA A 34 -10.52 -16.92 2.75
CA ALA A 34 -10.90 -18.09 1.94
C ALA A 34 -11.90 -19.05 2.61
N GLY A 35 -12.11 -18.96 3.93
CA GLY A 35 -13.13 -19.72 4.69
C GLY A 35 -14.35 -18.91 5.15
N SER A 36 -14.46 -17.62 4.81
CA SER A 36 -15.50 -16.72 5.33
C SER A 36 -16.36 -16.12 4.20
N ALA A 37 -17.65 -15.87 4.46
CA ALA A 37 -18.57 -15.26 3.48
C ALA A 37 -18.19 -13.81 3.06
N GLN A 38 -17.12 -13.26 3.61
CA GLN A 38 -16.52 -11.96 3.25
C GLN A 38 -15.54 -12.08 2.05
N ALA A 39 -15.64 -13.16 1.25
CA ALA A 39 -14.85 -13.37 0.03
C ALA A 39 -14.99 -12.24 -1.02
N GLY A 40 -15.97 -11.34 -0.87
CA GLY A 40 -15.99 -10.04 -1.51
C GLY A 40 -14.98 -9.08 -0.86
N GLY A 41 -13.69 -9.37 -1.03
CA GLY A 41 -12.63 -8.50 -0.54
C GLY A 41 -12.78 -7.08 -1.11
N PRO A 42 -12.54 -6.03 -0.31
CA PRO A 42 -12.74 -4.65 -0.75
C PRO A 42 -11.80 -4.34 -1.93
N VAL A 43 -12.38 -4.12 -3.13
CA VAL A 43 -11.70 -3.63 -4.36
C VAL A 43 -10.82 -2.40 -4.10
N TRP A 44 -11.09 -1.70 -2.99
CA TRP A 44 -10.28 -0.64 -2.41
C TRP A 44 -8.78 -0.96 -2.32
N GLY A 45 -8.37 -2.23 -2.18
CA GLY A 45 -6.96 -2.63 -2.22
C GLY A 45 -6.23 -2.37 -3.54
N LEU A 46 -6.96 -2.12 -4.64
CA LEU A 46 -6.39 -1.80 -5.96
C LEU A 46 -6.18 -0.29 -6.18
N ILE A 47 -6.78 0.56 -5.35
CA ILE A 47 -6.66 2.02 -5.46
C ILE A 47 -5.21 2.51 -5.44
N PRO A 48 -4.32 2.04 -4.54
CA PRO A 48 -2.93 2.48 -4.53
C PRO A 48 -2.22 2.24 -5.87
N ILE A 49 -2.56 1.13 -6.54
CA ILE A 49 -1.97 0.74 -7.83
C ILE A 49 -2.38 1.73 -8.92
N VAL A 50 -3.66 2.13 -8.97
CA VAL A 50 -4.15 3.11 -9.96
C VAL A 50 -3.47 4.46 -9.78
N PHE A 51 -3.39 4.94 -8.53
CA PHE A 51 -2.73 6.21 -8.22
C PHE A 51 -1.23 6.19 -8.54
N ALA A 52 -0.52 5.11 -8.18
CA ALA A 52 0.89 4.96 -8.49
C ALA A 52 1.13 4.83 -10.01
N PHE A 53 0.24 4.14 -10.74
CA PHE A 53 0.36 3.99 -12.19
C PHE A 53 0.22 5.34 -12.92
N VAL A 54 -0.82 6.11 -12.58
CA VAL A 54 -1.05 7.44 -13.16
C VAL A 54 0.10 8.39 -12.80
N GLY A 55 0.56 8.37 -11.54
CA GLY A 55 1.72 9.14 -11.10
C GLY A 55 2.99 8.80 -11.89
N ALA A 56 3.25 7.50 -12.11
CA ALA A 56 4.41 7.04 -12.88
C ALA A 56 4.32 7.48 -14.35
N LEU A 57 3.13 7.43 -14.94
CA LEU A 57 2.88 7.87 -16.31
C LEU A 57 3.15 9.39 -16.47
N ILE A 58 2.69 10.20 -15.52
CA ILE A 58 2.88 11.65 -15.51
C ILE A 58 4.36 12.00 -15.36
N ILE A 59 5.07 11.38 -14.42
CA ILE A 59 6.51 11.64 -14.19
C ILE A 59 7.35 11.18 -15.39
N SER A 60 6.96 10.08 -16.05
CA SER A 60 7.62 9.58 -17.25
C SER A 60 7.55 10.57 -18.42
N ARG A 61 6.40 11.26 -18.58
CA ARG A 61 6.23 12.31 -19.60
C ARG A 61 6.80 13.66 -19.18
N GLN A 62 6.70 14.01 -17.90
CA GLN A 62 7.13 15.29 -17.34
C GLN A 62 7.83 15.11 -15.98
N PRO A 63 9.16 14.94 -15.96
CA PRO A 63 9.90 14.51 -14.76
C PRO A 63 10.01 15.54 -13.64
N ARG A 64 9.51 16.76 -13.83
CA ARG A 64 9.43 17.81 -12.81
C ARG A 64 7.99 18.16 -12.45
N ASN A 65 7.02 17.33 -12.83
CA ASN A 65 5.62 17.60 -12.56
C ASN A 65 5.27 17.21 -11.11
N VAL A 66 4.96 18.23 -10.32
CA VAL A 66 4.57 18.12 -8.90
C VAL A 66 3.29 17.29 -8.74
N ILE A 67 2.39 17.31 -9.73
CA ILE A 67 1.13 16.55 -9.70
C ILE A 67 1.42 15.04 -9.72
N GLY A 68 2.40 14.60 -10.51
CA GLY A 68 2.80 13.19 -10.55
C GLY A 68 3.35 12.70 -9.22
N LEU A 69 4.13 13.54 -8.53
CA LEU A 69 4.61 13.28 -7.17
C LEU A 69 3.47 13.29 -6.13
N LEU A 70 2.56 14.25 -6.23
CA LEU A 70 1.38 14.33 -5.35
C LEU A 70 0.46 13.11 -5.50
N LEU A 71 0.39 12.49 -6.68
CA LEU A 71 -0.36 11.25 -6.90
C LEU A 71 0.35 10.00 -6.37
N MET A 72 1.68 10.03 -6.23
CA MET A 72 2.44 8.94 -5.62
C MET A 72 2.29 8.90 -4.09
N LEU A 73 2.06 10.05 -3.45
CA LEU A 73 1.88 10.19 -2.01
C LEU A 73 0.68 9.38 -1.45
N PRO A 74 -0.55 9.51 -1.98
CA PRO A 74 -1.68 8.71 -1.50
C PRO A 74 -1.46 7.22 -1.79
N ALA A 75 -0.85 6.87 -2.93
CA ALA A 75 -0.52 5.48 -3.21
C ALA A 75 0.43 4.87 -2.16
N PHE A 76 1.37 5.66 -1.64
CA PHE A 76 2.22 5.25 -0.53
C PHE A 76 1.43 5.03 0.76
N VAL A 77 0.60 6.00 1.12
CA VAL A 77 -0.18 5.97 2.38
C VAL A 77 -1.16 4.79 2.38
N PHE A 78 -1.88 4.57 1.28
CA PHE A 78 -2.85 3.47 1.19
C PHE A 78 -2.20 2.09 1.05
N ALA A 79 -0.91 2.00 0.68
CA ALA A 79 -0.20 0.72 0.65
C ALA A 79 0.18 0.24 2.07
N ILE A 80 0.12 1.10 3.08
CA ILE A 80 0.45 0.73 4.46
C ILE A 80 -0.76 0.01 5.08
N PRO A 81 -0.63 -1.27 5.48
CA PRO A 81 -1.73 -2.04 6.06
C PRO A 81 -1.92 -1.66 7.54
N ILE A 82 -2.44 -0.45 7.78
CA ILE A 82 -2.67 0.10 9.12
C ILE A 82 -3.57 -0.82 9.96
N ASP A 83 -4.56 -1.46 9.35
CA ASP A 83 -5.49 -2.35 10.05
C ASP A 83 -4.77 -3.57 10.63
N VAL A 84 -3.75 -4.09 9.93
CA VAL A 84 -2.94 -5.22 10.41
C VAL A 84 -2.07 -4.79 11.59
N TYR A 85 -1.54 -3.57 11.54
CA TYR A 85 -0.78 -2.99 12.65
C TYR A 85 -1.66 -2.76 13.89
N LEU A 86 -2.85 -2.17 13.70
CA LEU A 86 -3.81 -1.90 14.78
C LEU A 86 -4.37 -3.19 15.42
N ALA A 87 -4.59 -4.24 14.62
CA ALA A 87 -5.02 -5.54 15.13
C ALA A 87 -4.01 -6.15 16.13
N GLY A 88 -2.71 -5.83 15.99
CA GLY A 88 -1.68 -6.26 16.94
C GLY A 88 -1.85 -5.67 18.35
N PHE A 89 -2.49 -4.51 18.49
CA PHE A 89 -2.74 -3.87 19.78
C PHE A 89 -4.07 -4.27 20.41
N ALA A 90 -4.99 -4.83 19.63
CA ALA A 90 -6.28 -5.31 20.15
C ALA A 90 -6.15 -6.66 20.89
N ALA A 91 -5.03 -7.36 20.75
CA ALA A 91 -4.73 -8.56 21.53
C ALA A 91 -4.28 -8.18 22.94
N ALA A 92 -5.23 -7.93 23.84
CA ALA A 92 -4.94 -7.87 25.27
C ALA A 92 -4.35 -9.21 25.75
N PRO A 93 -3.28 -9.23 26.56
CA PRO A 93 -2.78 -10.48 27.12
C PRO A 93 -3.87 -11.09 28.03
N GLU A 94 -4.27 -12.33 27.75
CA GLU A 94 -5.33 -13.04 28.50
C GLU A 94 -4.98 -13.23 29.99
N ASN A 95 -3.70 -13.14 30.33
CA ASN A 95 -3.21 -13.25 31.69
C ASN A 95 -3.08 -11.87 32.33
N VAL A 96 -4.20 -11.34 32.82
CA VAL A 96 -4.17 -10.30 33.85
C VAL A 96 -3.53 -10.95 35.08
N THR A 97 -2.25 -10.67 35.32
CA THR A 97 -1.64 -10.99 36.62
C THR A 97 -2.32 -10.06 37.62
N PRO A 98 -3.15 -10.57 38.56
CA PRO A 98 -3.75 -9.70 39.55
C PRO A 98 -2.61 -9.11 40.39
N LEU A 99 -2.54 -7.78 40.45
CA LEU A 99 -1.70 -7.10 41.42
C LEU A 99 -2.24 -7.47 42.81
N LEU A 100 -1.58 -8.42 43.46
CA LEU A 100 -1.79 -8.70 44.88
C LEU A 100 -1.17 -7.54 45.66
N LEU A 101 -1.98 -6.49 45.87
CA LEU A 101 -1.79 -5.48 46.90
C LEU A 101 -2.45 -5.96 48.20
#